data_AF-A0A1G3CD63-F1
#
_entry.id   AF-A0A1G3CD63-F1
#
_cell.length_a   1.000
_cell.length_b   1.000
_cell.length_c   1.000
_cell.angle_alpha   90.00
_cell.angle_beta   90.00
_cell.angle_gamma   90.00
#
_symmetry.space_group_name_H-M   'P 1'
#
loop_
_entity.id
_entity.type
_entity.pdbx_description
1 polymer ?
#
loop_
_entity_poly.entity_id
_entity_poly.type
_entity_poly.pdbx_seq_one_letter_code
_entity_poly.pdbx_strand_id
1 'polypeptide(L)'
;MSKEEALERARSLDLDLVEVAPDANPPVCRIMNYGKYKYKQRKRMHHKQHVVQLKELRLRPKTGEHDIQTKIRQARKFLEN
;
A
#
# COMPACT_ATOMS: atom_id res chain seq x y z
N MET A 1 -12.51 5.01 32.40
CA MET A 1 -11.12 5.32 32.78
C MET A 1 -10.87 6.78 32.47
N SER A 2 -10.20 7.48 33.38
CA SER A 2 -9.71 8.82 33.10
C SER A 2 -8.50 8.76 32.14
N LYS A 3 -8.15 9.90 31.56
CA LYS A 3 -6.98 10.04 30.70
C LYS A 3 -5.70 9.70 31.46
N GLU A 4 -5.64 10.12 32.71
CA GLU A 4 -4.52 9.93 33.63
C GLU A 4 -4.29 8.44 33.90
N GLU A 5 -5.36 7.70 34.23
CA GLU A 5 -5.30 6.24 34.44
C GLU A 5 -4.81 5.50 33.19
N ALA A 6 -5.24 5.93 31.99
CA ALA A 6 -4.81 5.33 30.74
C ALA A 6 -3.32 5.59 30.44
N LEU A 7 -2.83 6.81 30.76
CA LEU A 7 -1.42 7.17 30.62
C LEU A 7 -0.54 6.41 31.62
N GLU A 8 -0.99 6.23 32.86
CA GLU A 8 -0.28 5.45 33.86
C GLU A 8 -0.14 3.98 33.44
N ARG A 9 -1.23 3.38 32.95
CA ARG A 9 -1.19 2.00 32.43
C ARG A 9 -0.24 1.86 31.25
N ALA A 10 -0.23 2.82 30.32
CA ALA A 10 0.70 2.81 29.19
C ALA A 10 2.16 2.86 29.66
N ARG A 11 2.47 3.78 30.60
CA ARG A 11 3.81 3.90 31.21
C ARG A 11 4.23 2.64 31.97
N SER A 12 3.33 2.02 32.73
CA SER A 12 3.64 0.77 33.47
C SER A 12 4.00 -0.41 32.56
N LEU A 13 3.58 -0.35 31.29
CA LEU A 13 3.82 -1.38 30.29
C LEU A 13 4.95 -1.00 29.31
N ASP A 14 5.60 0.15 29.49
CA ASP A 14 6.56 0.73 28.53
C ASP A 14 6.01 0.80 27.09
N LEU A 15 4.71 1.14 26.98
CA LEU A 15 3.99 1.29 25.72
C LEU A 15 3.41 2.70 25.58
N ASP A 16 2.95 3.03 24.37
CA ASP A 16 2.34 4.32 24.08
C ASP A 16 0.81 4.24 24.18
N LEU A 17 0.17 5.28 24.73
CA LEU A 17 -1.27 5.48 24.59
C LEU A 17 -1.53 6.18 23.25
N VAL A 18 -2.14 5.48 22.29
CA VAL A 18 -2.37 5.98 20.93
C VAL A 18 -3.87 6.14 20.67
N GLU A 19 -4.29 7.33 20.25
CA GLU A 19 -5.65 7.61 19.77
C GLU A 19 -5.83 6.99 18.37
N VAL A 20 -6.71 6.01 18.23
CA VAL A 20 -6.95 5.30 16.96
C VAL A 20 -8.20 5.77 16.24
N ALA A 21 -9.18 6.30 16.98
CA ALA A 21 -10.38 6.92 16.42
C ALA A 21 -10.69 8.21 17.20
N PRO A 22 -10.16 9.36 16.74
CA PRO A 22 -10.39 10.64 17.39
C PRO A 22 -11.83 11.13 17.21
N ASP A 23 -12.48 10.76 16.10
CA ASP A 23 -13.84 11.21 15.75
C ASP A 23 -14.95 10.43 16.49
N ALA A 24 -14.59 9.36 17.20
CA ALA A 24 -15.54 8.60 18.01
C ALA A 24 -15.89 9.36 19.29
N ASN A 25 -17.13 9.19 19.79
CA ASN A 25 -17.56 9.80 21.04
C ASN A 25 -18.01 8.71 22.04
N PRO A 26 -17.17 8.35 23.03
CA PRO A 26 -15.88 8.93 23.37
C PRO A 26 -14.72 8.48 22.44
N PRO A 27 -13.61 9.23 22.36
CA PRO A 27 -12.45 8.87 21.57
C PRO A 27 -11.91 7.49 21.95
N VAL A 28 -11.53 6.70 20.94
CA VAL A 28 -11.00 5.36 21.18
C VAL A 28 -9.49 5.40 21.21
N CYS A 29 -8.91 5.14 22.39
CA CYS A 29 -7.48 5.03 22.62
C CYS A 29 -7.07 3.57 22.78
N ARG A 30 -5.88 3.20 22.29
CA ARG A 30 -5.31 1.86 22.43
C ARG A 30 -3.86 1.95 22.89
N ILE A 31 -3.51 1.16 23.90
CA ILE A 31 -2.12 1.03 24.36
C ILE A 31 -1.37 0.12 23.38
N MET A 32 -0.35 0.65 22.70
CA MET A 32 0.46 -0.08 21.73
C MET A 32 1.82 0.57 21.52
N ASN A 33 2.77 -0.16 20.92
CA ASN A 33 4.03 0.43 20.49
C ASN A 33 3.83 1.17 19.15
N TYR A 34 3.88 2.51 19.19
CA TYR A 34 3.61 3.35 18.03
C TYR A 34 4.68 3.21 16.94
N GLY A 35 5.95 3.07 17.32
CA GLY A 35 7.06 2.89 16.38
C GLY A 35 6.91 1.62 15.53
N LYS A 36 6.59 0.49 16.17
CA LYS A 36 6.34 -0.80 15.51
C LYS A 36 5.10 -0.74 14.63
N TYR A 37 4.06 -0.05 15.06
CA TYR A 37 2.85 0.17 14.26
C TYR A 37 3.16 0.95 12.98
N LYS A 38 3.84 2.09 13.08
CA LYS A 38 4.25 2.92 11.94
C LYS A 38 5.13 2.16 10.96
N TYR A 39 6.07 1.35 11.48
CA TYR A 39 6.90 0.48 10.64
C TYR A 39 6.06 -0.54 9.86
N LYS A 40 5.13 -1.24 10.53
CA LYS A 40 4.24 -2.22 9.87
C LYS A 40 3.34 -1.55 8.82
N GLN A 41 2.82 -0.36 9.11
CA GLN A 41 1.99 0.41 8.18
C GLN A 41 2.79 0.78 6.92
N ARG A 42 4.01 1.32 7.08
CA ARG A 42 4.92 1.61 5.96
C ARG A 42 5.25 0.35 5.16
N LYS A 43 5.53 -0.77 5.83
CA LYS A 43 5.83 -2.05 5.17
C LYS A 43 4.64 -2.58 4.36
N ARG A 44 3.41 -2.41 4.86
CA ARG A 44 2.17 -2.76 4.12
C ARG A 44 1.96 -1.86 2.90
N MET A 45 2.20 -0.56 3.03
CA MET A 45 2.13 0.39 1.91
C MET A 45 3.20 0.11 0.84
N HIS A 46 4.36 -0.39 1.25
CA HIS A 46 5.44 -0.80 0.34
C HIS A 46 5.23 -2.19 -0.28
N HIS A 47 4.13 -2.88 0.00
CA HIS A 47 3.80 -4.07 -0.78
C HIS A 47 3.55 -3.61 -2.21
N LYS A 48 4.45 -3.99 -3.13
CA LYS A 48 4.27 -3.74 -4.56
C LYS A 48 2.98 -4.44 -4.97
N GLN A 49 1.89 -3.67 -5.07
CA GLN A 49 0.70 -4.15 -5.72
C GLN A 49 1.08 -4.40 -7.19
N HIS A 50 0.73 -5.56 -7.72
CA HIS A 50 0.92 -5.84 -9.13
C HIS A 50 -0.01 -4.93 -9.93
N VAL A 51 0.49 -3.77 -10.34
CA VAL A 51 -0.25 -2.86 -11.21
C VAL A 51 -0.25 -3.48 -12.59
N VAL A 52 -1.37 -4.07 -12.98
CA VAL A 52 -1.59 -4.52 -14.36
C VAL A 52 -1.63 -3.28 -15.24
N GLN A 53 -0.53 -2.97 -15.90
CA GLN A 53 -0.46 -1.89 -16.88
C GLN A 53 -1.04 -2.39 -18.20
N LEU A 54 -2.10 -1.75 -18.69
CA LEU A 54 -2.61 -2.01 -20.04
C LEU A 54 -1.53 -1.58 -21.05
N LYS A 55 -1.02 -2.55 -21.82
CA LYS A 55 -0.05 -2.32 -22.89
C LYS A 55 -0.78 -2.32 -24.23
N GLU A 56 -0.98 -1.13 -24.79
CA GLU A 56 -1.65 -0.98 -26.08
C GLU A 56 -0.67 -1.12 -27.26
N LEU A 57 -1.12 -1.78 -28.33
CA LEU A 57 -0.39 -1.93 -29.58
C LEU A 57 -1.27 -1.47 -30.73
N ARG A 58 -0.81 -0.47 -31.50
CA ARG A 58 -1.54 0.06 -32.66
C ARG A 58 -0.89 -0.37 -33.96
N LEU A 59 -1.67 -0.96 -34.86
CA LEU A 59 -1.29 -1.32 -36.23
C LEU A 59 -2.09 -0.47 -37.22
N ARG A 60 -1.47 -0.08 -38.34
CA ARG A 60 -2.14 0.67 -39.41
C ARG A 60 -2.10 -0.13 -40.72
N PRO A 61 -3.05 0.07 -41.65
CA PRO A 61 -3.06 -0.66 -42.92
C PRO A 61 -1.83 -0.43 -43.80
N LYS A 62 -1.12 0.70 -43.64
CA LYS A 62 0.13 1.02 -44.35
C LYS A 62 1.39 0.54 -43.62
N THR A 63 1.24 -0.25 -42.57
CA THR A 63 2.38 -0.79 -41.82
C THR A 63 3.08 -1.84 -42.68
N GLY A 64 4.37 -1.64 -42.96
CA GLY A 64 5.18 -2.60 -43.70
C GLY A 64 5.46 -3.87 -42.91
N GLU A 65 5.74 -4.98 -43.61
CA GLU A 65 5.94 -6.31 -43.02
C GLU A 65 6.93 -6.32 -41.84
N HIS A 66 8.06 -5.61 -41.98
CA HIS A 66 9.07 -5.54 -40.92
C HIS A 66 8.56 -4.88 -39.62
N ASP A 67 7.71 -3.87 -39.72
CA ASP A 67 7.13 -3.20 -38.55
C ASP A 67 6.05 -4.07 -37.90
N ILE A 68 5.27 -4.81 -38.69
CA ILE A 68 4.31 -5.82 -38.19
C ILE A 68 5.04 -6.87 -37.35
N GLN A 69 6.13 -7.44 -37.87
CA GLN A 69 6.92 -8.45 -37.14
C GLN A 69 7.48 -7.91 -35.81
N THR A 70 7.91 -6.65 -35.79
CA THR A 70 8.39 -6.00 -34.56
C THR A 70 7.28 -5.81 -33.53
N LYS A 71 6.09 -5.41 -33.98
CA LYS A 71 4.91 -5.22 -33.14
C LYS A 71 4.38 -6.54 -32.57
N ILE A 72 4.40 -7.63 -33.35
CA ILE A 72 4.05 -8.99 -32.89
C ILE A 72 5.03 -9.46 -31.80
N ARG A 73 6.34 -9.29 -32.00
CA ARG A 73 7.34 -9.63 -30.99
C ARG A 73 7.14 -8.85 -29.69
N GLN A 74 6.74 -7.58 -29.79
CA GLN A 74 6.41 -6.75 -28.63
C GLN A 74 5.16 -7.24 -27.90
N ALA A 75 4.10 -7.63 -28.63
CA ALA A 75 2.89 -8.21 -28.03
C ALA A 75 3.19 -9.53 -27.29
N ARG A 76 3.99 -10.44 -27.88
CA ARG A 76 4.39 -11.68 -27.21
C ARG A 76 5.10 -11.41 -25.89
N LYS A 77 6.04 -10.46 -25.87
CA LYS A 77 6.72 -10.03 -24.63
C LYS A 77 5.77 -9.45 -23.58
N PHE A 78 4.67 -8.81 -23.99
CA PHE A 78 3.67 -8.32 -23.05
C PHE A 78 2.79 -9.43 -22.46
N LEU A 79 2.68 -10.58 -23.12
CA LEU A 79 1.86 -11.72 -22.69
C LEU A 79 2.65 -12.79 -21.92
N GLU A 80 3.96 -12.90 -22.13
CA GLU A 80 4.84 -13.85 -21.44
C GLU A 80 5.30 -13.39 -20.04
N ASN A 81 5.01 -12.14 -19.65
CA ASN A 81 5.24 -11.60 -18.30
C ASN A 81 3.93 -11.58 -17.49
#